data_AF-A0A7K4CNG5-F1
#
_entry.id   AF-A0A7K4CNG5-F1
#
_cell.length_a   1.000
_cell.length_b   1.000
_cell.length_c   1.000
_cell.angle_alpha   90.00
_cell.angle_beta   90.00
_cell.angle_gamma   90.00
#
_symmetry.space_group_name_H-M   'P 1'
#
loop_
_entity.id
_entity.type
_entity.pdbx_description
1 polymer ?
#
loop_
_entity_poly.entity_id
_entity_poly.type
_entity_poly.pdbx_seq_one_letter_code
_entity_poly.pdbx_strand_id
1 'polypeptide(L)'
;MSKDEQSKSVLDEKKRKKFDFGNSADVESTSEHPVMYKALNTEPKTKHPFNLYRDIASEPDAVDKTLEITDGVTTRIAAEMAKRGITQVINVGLPTSIFVGMVISASLVRHCGIQSWYVDSTEFMLGSIPYDAKRTAFFLYSGSGSTFDTNAAAEMVKARGAYSVAFTSIAGSPITQKCSESIVCAGGMDTGGSDTFHYATRIAAGYLLTFKLGKLLQPKAHDFDGLLAQLRAAPKVMADSFDAWDKRAWSIAQRFCKKRAMLVVGGGPNIGSAEEMALKFNEMASMPAQPMCPTRHLHGVFGLTDETIVTFIIAPPGSPHEKWLQQVAQVTTLLKSPAVAIVDADEHVIADQVDYVVRVPTKDEYIFALLVVPVIQIIPYYFAVADGTINPDCQRSNIPKHARAWGAIFPPGSH
;
A
#
# COMPACT_ATOMS: atom_id res chain seq x y z
N MET A 1 -21.14 -4.13 18.04
CA MET A 1 -21.86 -4.44 16.79
C MET A 1 -21.01 -5.44 16.03
N SER A 2 -21.62 -6.51 15.50
CA SER A 2 -20.87 -7.58 14.86
C SER A 2 -20.24 -7.09 13.55
N LYS A 3 -19.08 -7.64 13.14
CA LYS A 3 -18.37 -7.27 11.89
C LYS A 3 -19.27 -7.45 10.63
N ASP A 4 -20.28 -8.30 10.70
CA ASP A 4 -21.26 -8.50 9.61
C ASP A 4 -22.27 -7.35 9.46
N GLU A 5 -22.52 -6.57 10.52
CA GLU A 5 -23.34 -5.35 10.42
C GLU A 5 -22.57 -4.19 9.77
N GLN A 6 -21.25 -4.11 9.96
CA GLN A 6 -20.41 -3.09 9.30
C GLN A 6 -20.37 -3.31 7.78
N SER A 7 -20.17 -4.55 7.33
CA SER A 7 -20.17 -4.90 5.89
C SER A 7 -21.49 -4.54 5.18
N LYS A 8 -22.64 -4.81 5.80
CA LYS A 8 -23.95 -4.44 5.23
C LYS A 8 -24.23 -2.93 5.29
N SER A 9 -23.66 -2.21 6.25
CA SER A 9 -23.90 -0.76 6.40
C SER A 9 -23.19 0.10 5.35
N VAL A 10 -22.06 -0.37 4.80
CA VAL A 10 -21.26 0.39 3.82
C VAL A 10 -21.90 0.41 2.43
N LEU A 11 -22.73 -0.59 2.10
CA LEU A 11 -23.33 -0.81 0.78
C LEU A 11 -24.84 -0.47 0.69
N ASP A 12 -25.48 0.03 1.75
CA ASP A 12 -26.89 0.40 1.71
C ASP A 12 -27.10 1.74 0.98
N GLU A 13 -27.19 1.68 -0.36
CA GLU A 13 -27.44 2.84 -1.25
C GLU A 13 -28.63 3.69 -0.80
N LYS A 14 -29.63 3.10 -0.11
CA LYS A 14 -30.85 3.79 0.33
C LYS A 14 -30.62 4.72 1.53
N LYS A 15 -29.49 4.62 2.25
CA LYS A 15 -29.18 5.46 3.41
C LYS A 15 -28.15 6.56 3.14
N ARG A 16 -27.42 6.53 2.02
CA ARG A 16 -26.55 7.64 1.63
C ARG A 16 -27.43 8.79 1.14
N LYS A 17 -27.57 9.86 1.95
CA LYS A 17 -27.99 11.16 1.40
C LYS A 17 -27.02 11.48 0.26
N LYS A 18 -27.50 11.51 -0.98
CA LYS A 18 -26.68 11.90 -2.13
C LYS A 18 -26.14 13.30 -1.86
N PHE A 19 -24.83 13.41 -1.73
CA PHE A 19 -24.16 14.70 -1.63
C PHE A 19 -24.33 15.39 -2.98
N ASP A 20 -25.03 16.53 -2.98
CA ASP A 20 -25.12 17.37 -4.17
C ASP A 20 -23.93 18.34 -4.17
N PHE A 21 -22.86 17.95 -4.87
CA PHE A 21 -21.69 18.81 -5.06
C PHE A 21 -22.00 20.09 -5.87
N GLY A 22 -23.18 20.19 -6.50
CA GLY A 22 -23.69 21.39 -7.13
C GLY A 22 -24.41 22.35 -6.16
N ASN A 23 -24.73 21.92 -4.94
CA ASN A 23 -25.37 22.74 -3.91
C ASN A 23 -24.31 23.40 -3.01
N SER A 24 -24.26 24.74 -3.02
CA SER A 24 -23.29 25.50 -2.22
C SER A 24 -23.45 25.25 -0.72
N ALA A 25 -24.66 25.05 -0.20
CA ALA A 25 -24.89 24.81 1.21
C ALA A 25 -24.29 23.46 1.67
N ASP A 26 -24.40 22.41 0.85
CA ASP A 26 -23.84 21.10 1.15
C ASP A 26 -22.31 21.13 1.13
N VAL A 27 -21.72 21.89 0.20
CA VAL A 27 -20.27 22.11 0.11
C VAL A 27 -19.73 22.91 1.28
N GLU A 28 -20.37 24.00 1.69
CA GLU A 28 -19.90 24.80 2.84
C GLU A 28 -20.03 24.02 4.17
N SER A 29 -21.03 23.12 4.27
CA SER A 29 -21.21 22.23 5.43
C SER A 29 -20.08 21.20 5.62
N THR A 30 -19.18 21.03 4.65
CA THR A 30 -18.08 20.05 4.74
C THR A 30 -17.04 20.37 5.80
N SER A 31 -17.01 21.62 6.27
CA SER A 31 -16.24 22.03 7.44
C SER A 31 -16.70 21.35 8.74
N GLU A 32 -18.01 21.12 8.88
CA GLU A 32 -18.63 20.46 10.04
C GLU A 32 -18.87 18.97 9.81
N HIS A 33 -19.22 18.59 8.57
CA HIS A 33 -19.50 17.22 8.16
C HIS A 33 -18.76 16.87 6.87
N PRO A 34 -17.46 16.47 6.96
CA PRO A 34 -16.62 16.23 5.80
C PRO A 34 -17.16 15.15 4.86
N VAL A 35 -16.82 15.28 3.57
CA VAL A 35 -17.28 14.38 2.49
C VAL A 35 -16.93 12.93 2.80
N MET A 36 -15.72 12.64 3.26
CA MET A 36 -15.27 11.26 3.53
C MET A 36 -16.10 10.58 4.62
N TYR A 37 -16.36 11.25 5.74
CA TYR A 37 -17.17 10.69 6.82
C TYR A 37 -18.61 10.40 6.36
N LYS A 38 -19.21 11.28 5.54
CA LYS A 38 -20.53 11.02 4.95
C LYS A 38 -20.49 9.84 3.95
N ALA A 39 -19.49 9.80 3.07
CA ALA A 39 -19.36 8.78 2.04
C ALA A 39 -19.15 7.38 2.64
N LEU A 40 -18.37 7.30 3.73
CA LEU A 40 -18.06 6.06 4.45
C LEU A 40 -19.04 5.77 5.57
N ASN A 41 -20.00 6.66 5.83
CA ASN A 41 -20.99 6.57 6.91
C ASN A 41 -20.31 6.36 8.28
N THR A 42 -19.31 7.19 8.57
CA THR A 42 -18.53 7.16 9.81
C THR A 42 -18.69 8.48 10.58
N GLU A 43 -18.47 8.43 11.89
CA GLU A 43 -18.56 9.61 12.76
C GLU A 43 -17.37 10.56 12.55
N PRO A 44 -17.61 11.86 12.28
CA PRO A 44 -16.54 12.84 12.15
C PRO A 44 -15.64 12.88 13.39
N LYS A 45 -14.33 12.94 13.16
CA LYS A 45 -13.31 13.09 14.20
C LYS A 45 -12.60 14.43 14.03
N THR A 46 -12.34 15.10 15.15
CA THR A 46 -11.60 16.37 15.20
C THR A 46 -10.28 16.25 15.97
N LYS A 47 -10.01 15.08 16.55
CA LYS A 47 -8.81 14.78 17.32
C LYS A 47 -8.48 13.28 17.23
N HIS A 48 -7.21 12.97 17.46
CA HIS A 48 -6.75 11.60 17.62
C HIS A 48 -7.52 10.86 18.75
N PRO A 49 -7.86 9.57 18.57
CA PRO A 49 -7.65 8.78 17.36
C PRO A 49 -8.70 9.06 16.27
N PHE A 50 -8.19 9.33 15.07
CA PHE A 50 -8.93 9.40 13.81
C PHE A 50 -9.23 7.98 13.29
N ASN A 51 -10.05 7.83 12.26
CA ASN A 51 -10.45 6.53 11.72
C ASN A 51 -9.26 5.77 11.13
N LEU A 52 -8.40 6.44 10.35
CA LEU A 52 -7.21 5.81 9.77
C LEU A 52 -6.28 5.20 10.81
N TYR A 53 -6.20 5.75 12.02
CA TYR A 53 -5.43 5.13 13.11
C TYR A 53 -5.92 3.72 13.42
N ARG A 54 -7.25 3.55 13.48
CA ARG A 54 -7.89 2.28 13.79
C ARG A 54 -7.73 1.31 12.63
N ASP A 55 -7.81 1.81 11.40
CA ASP A 55 -7.57 0.99 10.21
C ASP A 55 -6.14 0.43 10.20
N ILE A 56 -5.13 1.30 10.42
CA ILE A 56 -3.72 0.89 10.53
C ILE A 56 -3.50 -0.08 11.70
N ALA A 57 -4.06 0.20 12.87
CA ALA A 57 -3.95 -0.68 14.04
C ALA A 57 -4.65 -2.04 13.84
N SER A 58 -5.57 -2.15 12.88
CA SER A 58 -6.29 -3.39 12.56
C SER A 58 -5.60 -4.26 11.50
N GLU A 59 -4.51 -3.77 10.90
CA GLU A 59 -3.77 -4.49 9.87
C GLU A 59 -3.35 -5.91 10.28
N PRO A 60 -2.85 -6.17 11.52
CA PRO A 60 -2.49 -7.52 11.94
C PRO A 60 -3.65 -8.51 11.78
N ASP A 61 -4.83 -8.15 12.30
CA ASP A 61 -6.04 -8.98 12.21
C ASP A 61 -6.50 -9.17 10.77
N ALA A 62 -6.43 -8.11 9.96
CA ALA A 62 -6.83 -8.15 8.55
C ALA A 62 -5.89 -9.05 7.73
N VAL A 63 -4.58 -9.00 7.99
CA VAL A 63 -3.58 -9.85 7.33
C VAL A 63 -3.77 -11.31 7.74
N ASP A 64 -3.93 -11.60 9.04
CA ASP A 64 -4.19 -12.96 9.54
C ASP A 64 -5.42 -13.57 8.87
N LYS A 65 -6.54 -12.82 8.88
CA LYS A 65 -7.77 -13.28 8.26
C LYS A 65 -7.63 -13.47 6.76
N THR A 66 -6.86 -12.61 6.09
CA THR A 66 -6.60 -12.74 4.65
C THR A 66 -5.83 -14.01 4.33
N LEU A 67 -4.79 -14.34 5.09
CA LEU A 67 -4.02 -15.57 4.90
C LEU A 67 -4.88 -16.82 5.11
N GLU A 68 -5.79 -16.80 6.09
CA GLU A 68 -6.75 -17.88 6.34
C GLU A 68 -7.72 -18.06 5.15
N ILE A 69 -8.46 -17.01 4.78
CA ILE A 69 -9.55 -17.14 3.79
C ILE A 69 -9.05 -17.32 2.36
N THR A 70 -7.82 -16.89 2.06
CA THR A 70 -7.25 -16.97 0.71
C THR A 70 -6.41 -18.23 0.48
N ASP A 71 -6.16 -19.07 1.48
CA ASP A 71 -5.27 -20.23 1.36
C ASP A 71 -5.72 -21.22 0.27
N GLY A 72 -7.01 -21.59 0.25
CA GLY A 72 -7.53 -22.51 -0.75
C GLY A 72 -7.49 -21.95 -2.18
N VAL A 73 -7.92 -20.70 -2.36
CA VAL A 73 -7.97 -20.06 -3.68
C VAL A 73 -6.58 -19.77 -4.25
N THR A 74 -5.63 -19.34 -3.42
CA THR A 74 -4.23 -19.13 -3.85
C THR A 74 -3.59 -20.44 -4.29
N THR A 75 -3.88 -21.56 -3.63
CA THR A 75 -3.42 -22.89 -4.05
C THR A 75 -3.98 -23.27 -5.43
N ARG A 76 -5.28 -23.06 -5.66
CA ARG A 76 -5.93 -23.32 -6.95
C ARG A 76 -5.32 -22.47 -8.07
N ILE A 77 -5.18 -21.16 -7.85
CA ILE A 77 -4.63 -20.22 -8.84
C ILE A 77 -3.17 -20.58 -9.16
N ALA A 78 -2.34 -20.90 -8.15
CA ALA A 78 -0.96 -21.32 -8.38
C ALA A 78 -0.88 -22.56 -9.28
N ALA A 79 -1.70 -23.58 -9.02
CA ALA A 79 -1.76 -24.78 -9.85
C ALA A 79 -2.21 -24.49 -11.28
N GLU A 80 -3.22 -23.63 -11.46
CA GLU A 80 -3.72 -23.24 -12.78
C GLU A 80 -2.69 -22.43 -13.57
N MET A 81 -1.99 -21.50 -12.93
CA MET A 81 -0.88 -20.76 -13.56
C MET A 81 0.26 -21.68 -14.00
N ALA A 82 0.64 -22.65 -13.16
CA ALA A 82 1.66 -23.64 -13.50
C ALA A 82 1.21 -24.53 -14.69
N LYS A 83 -0.04 -25.01 -14.67
CA LYS A 83 -0.64 -25.81 -15.75
C LYS A 83 -0.69 -25.06 -17.08
N ARG A 84 -1.03 -23.78 -17.06
CA ARG A 84 -1.00 -22.91 -18.25
C ARG A 84 0.42 -22.62 -18.73
N GLY A 85 1.42 -22.87 -17.90
CA GLY A 85 2.80 -22.49 -18.16
C GLY A 85 2.91 -20.99 -18.36
N ILE A 86 2.38 -20.21 -17.42
CA ILE A 86 2.53 -18.75 -17.40
C ILE A 86 4.01 -18.41 -17.21
N THR A 87 4.54 -17.58 -18.11
CA THR A 87 5.93 -17.11 -18.08
C THR A 87 6.04 -15.62 -17.81
N GLN A 88 4.93 -14.89 -17.95
CA GLN A 88 4.86 -13.46 -17.71
C GLN A 88 3.63 -13.09 -16.85
N VAL A 89 3.81 -12.15 -15.94
CA VAL A 89 2.72 -11.49 -15.22
C VAL A 89 2.79 -9.99 -15.45
N ILE A 90 1.64 -9.37 -15.73
CA ILE A 90 1.50 -7.91 -15.79
C ILE A 90 0.57 -7.48 -14.65
N ASN A 91 1.11 -6.69 -13.73
CA ASN A 91 0.40 -6.14 -12.59
C ASN A 91 -0.23 -4.80 -12.98
N VAL A 92 -1.52 -4.64 -12.71
CA VAL A 92 -2.32 -3.47 -13.13
C VAL A 92 -3.16 -2.97 -11.96
N GLY A 93 -3.10 -1.68 -11.66
CA GLY A 93 -3.80 -1.06 -10.54
C GLY A 93 -3.62 0.46 -10.55
N LEU A 94 -4.11 1.13 -9.51
CA LEU A 94 -3.95 2.58 -9.27
C LEU A 94 -4.00 2.88 -7.76
N PRO A 95 -3.44 4.01 -7.33
CA PRO A 95 -2.05 4.16 -6.86
C PRO A 95 -1.61 3.07 -5.88
N THR A 96 -2.01 3.08 -4.61
CA THR A 96 -1.61 2.07 -3.60
C THR A 96 -1.74 0.62 -4.12
N SER A 97 -2.76 0.35 -4.94
CA SER A 97 -2.93 -0.96 -5.58
C SER A 97 -1.82 -1.35 -6.58
N ILE A 98 -1.26 -0.42 -7.35
CA ILE A 98 -0.11 -0.71 -8.23
C ILE A 98 1.20 -0.87 -7.43
N PHE A 99 1.33 -0.23 -6.28
CA PHE A 99 2.50 -0.40 -5.40
C PHE A 99 2.56 -1.82 -4.83
N VAL A 100 1.41 -2.46 -4.58
CA VAL A 100 1.36 -3.91 -4.31
C VAL A 100 1.93 -4.68 -5.50
N GLY A 101 1.53 -4.32 -6.72
CA GLY A 101 2.06 -4.88 -7.96
C GLY A 101 3.58 -4.78 -8.07
N MET A 102 4.20 -3.70 -7.59
CA MET A 102 5.67 -3.57 -7.55
C MET A 102 6.31 -4.59 -6.61
N VAL A 103 5.76 -4.75 -5.40
CA VAL A 103 6.22 -5.72 -4.40
C VAL A 103 6.07 -7.16 -4.92
N ILE A 104 4.91 -7.49 -5.49
CA ILE A 104 4.60 -8.82 -6.02
C ILE A 104 5.42 -9.12 -7.28
N SER A 105 5.70 -8.11 -8.11
CA SER A 105 6.56 -8.26 -9.28
C SER A 105 7.96 -8.71 -8.90
N ALA A 106 8.55 -8.10 -7.87
CA ALA A 106 9.85 -8.51 -7.34
C ALA A 106 9.82 -9.96 -6.81
N SER A 107 8.71 -10.39 -6.18
CA SER A 107 8.56 -11.77 -5.69
C SER A 107 8.42 -12.79 -6.82
N LEU A 108 7.61 -12.49 -7.85
CA LEU A 108 7.42 -13.36 -9.01
C LEU A 108 8.74 -13.64 -9.74
N VAL A 109 9.56 -12.60 -9.93
CA VAL A 109 10.88 -12.76 -10.55
C VAL A 109 11.79 -13.62 -9.67
N ARG A 110 11.87 -13.31 -8.37
CA ARG A 110 12.81 -13.96 -7.44
C ARG A 110 12.44 -15.42 -7.12
N HIS A 111 11.16 -15.68 -6.87
CA HIS A 111 10.67 -16.93 -6.31
C HIS A 111 10.07 -17.87 -7.36
N CYS A 112 9.57 -17.33 -8.48
CA CYS A 112 8.93 -18.15 -9.52
C CYS A 112 9.75 -18.21 -10.82
N GLY A 113 10.74 -17.32 -11.02
CA GLY A 113 11.39 -17.16 -12.31
C GLY A 113 10.46 -16.63 -13.41
N ILE A 114 9.36 -15.97 -13.02
CA ILE A 114 8.36 -15.40 -13.94
C ILE A 114 8.74 -13.95 -14.22
N GLN A 115 8.78 -13.57 -15.50
CA GLN A 115 8.97 -12.18 -15.89
C GLN A 115 7.77 -11.36 -15.40
N SER A 116 8.01 -10.25 -14.73
CA SER A 116 6.93 -9.47 -14.17
C SER A 116 7.11 -7.97 -14.42
N TRP A 117 6.00 -7.33 -14.77
CA TRP A 117 5.89 -5.90 -15.04
C TRP A 117 4.77 -5.33 -14.18
N TYR A 118 4.81 -4.02 -13.96
CA TYR A 118 3.72 -3.27 -13.35
C TYR A 118 3.46 -2.03 -14.18
N VAL A 119 2.20 -1.69 -14.36
CA VAL A 119 1.74 -0.54 -15.15
C VAL A 119 0.45 0.00 -14.57
N ASP A 120 0.32 1.32 -14.52
CA ASP A 120 -0.92 1.97 -14.10
C ASP A 120 -2.06 1.59 -15.04
N SER A 121 -3.28 1.51 -14.49
CA SER A 121 -4.44 1.04 -15.26
C SER A 121 -4.68 1.89 -16.52
N THR A 122 -4.57 3.21 -16.40
CA THR A 122 -4.71 4.15 -17.53
C THR A 122 -3.63 3.98 -18.58
N GLU A 123 -2.36 3.87 -18.16
CA GLU A 123 -1.23 3.64 -19.08
C GLU A 123 -1.35 2.29 -19.80
N PHE A 124 -1.87 1.26 -19.14
CA PHE A 124 -2.16 -0.01 -19.80
C PHE A 124 -3.25 0.11 -20.86
N MET A 125 -4.32 0.86 -20.57
CA MET A 125 -5.44 1.05 -21.52
C MET A 125 -5.00 1.84 -22.76
N LEU A 126 -4.21 2.89 -22.55
CA LEU A 126 -3.70 3.75 -23.64
C LEU A 126 -2.53 3.10 -24.37
N GLY A 127 -1.80 2.22 -23.69
CA GLY A 127 -0.64 1.52 -24.21
C GLY A 127 -0.99 0.41 -25.20
N SER A 128 -0.02 0.12 -26.08
CA SER A 128 -0.04 -1.05 -26.96
C SER A 128 1.04 -2.05 -26.52
N ILE A 129 1.01 -2.47 -25.25
CA ILE A 129 1.96 -3.46 -24.73
C ILE A 129 1.68 -4.79 -25.42
N PRO A 130 2.59 -5.32 -26.28
CA PRO A 130 2.41 -6.62 -26.90
C PRO A 130 2.66 -7.70 -25.85
N TYR A 131 1.80 -8.71 -25.80
CA TYR A 131 1.97 -9.87 -24.92
C TYR A 131 1.37 -11.12 -25.56
N ASP A 132 1.90 -12.28 -25.21
CA ASP A 132 1.29 -13.57 -25.57
C ASP A 132 0.20 -13.90 -24.55
N ALA A 133 -1.06 -13.76 -24.95
CA ALA A 133 -2.23 -13.99 -24.07
C ALA A 133 -2.27 -15.42 -23.49
N LYS A 134 -1.64 -16.41 -24.13
CA LYS A 134 -1.59 -17.79 -23.62
C LYS A 134 -0.55 -17.99 -22.52
N ARG A 135 0.47 -17.12 -22.47
CA ARG A 135 1.62 -17.21 -21.55
C ARG A 135 1.70 -16.06 -20.56
N THR A 136 0.80 -15.09 -20.67
CA THR A 136 0.73 -13.90 -19.82
C THR A 136 -0.49 -13.97 -18.92
N ALA A 137 -0.28 -13.82 -17.62
CA ALA A 137 -1.34 -13.59 -16.65
C ALA A 137 -1.39 -12.11 -16.26
N PHE A 138 -2.58 -11.63 -15.93
CA PHE A 138 -2.79 -10.28 -15.41
C PHE A 138 -3.21 -10.34 -13.95
N PHE A 139 -2.52 -9.60 -13.09
CA PHE A 139 -2.95 -9.38 -11.71
C PHE A 139 -3.52 -7.96 -11.63
N LEU A 140 -4.83 -7.87 -11.36
CA LEU A 140 -5.55 -6.60 -11.33
C LEU A 140 -5.95 -6.26 -9.90
N TYR A 141 -5.48 -5.12 -9.40
CA TYR A 141 -5.61 -4.73 -8.00
C TYR A 141 -6.59 -3.57 -7.85
N SER A 142 -7.60 -3.73 -7.00
CA SER A 142 -8.54 -2.64 -6.67
C SER A 142 -9.14 -2.81 -5.27
N GLY A 143 -8.97 -1.77 -4.45
CA GLY A 143 -9.60 -1.52 -3.15
C GLY A 143 -11.06 -1.97 -3.08
N SER A 144 -11.89 -1.13 -3.68
CA SER A 144 -13.34 -1.26 -3.78
C SER A 144 -13.79 -2.33 -4.79
N GLY A 145 -12.91 -2.71 -5.72
CA GLY A 145 -13.28 -3.55 -6.87
C GLY A 145 -14.12 -2.82 -7.92
N SER A 146 -14.35 -1.52 -7.75
CA SER A 146 -15.19 -0.67 -8.61
C SER A 146 -14.41 0.46 -9.29
N THR A 147 -13.10 0.58 -9.06
CA THR A 147 -12.24 1.58 -9.74
C THR A 147 -12.43 1.50 -11.24
N PHE A 148 -12.92 2.59 -11.86
CA PHE A 148 -13.37 2.61 -13.25
C PHE A 148 -12.25 2.17 -14.22
N ASP A 149 -11.08 2.79 -14.15
CA ASP A 149 -9.98 2.54 -15.08
C ASP A 149 -9.45 1.09 -14.96
N THR A 150 -9.33 0.56 -13.73
CA THR A 150 -8.91 -0.82 -13.53
C THR A 150 -9.95 -1.83 -14.01
N ASN A 151 -11.24 -1.50 -13.89
CA ASN A 151 -12.32 -2.31 -14.45
C ASN A 151 -12.31 -2.30 -15.98
N ALA A 152 -12.07 -1.16 -16.61
CA ALA A 152 -11.92 -1.05 -18.05
C ALA A 152 -10.67 -1.82 -18.55
N ALA A 153 -9.56 -1.73 -17.84
CA ALA A 153 -8.39 -2.57 -18.09
C ALA A 153 -8.70 -4.08 -17.98
N ALA A 154 -9.50 -4.49 -16.98
CA ALA A 154 -9.94 -5.87 -16.83
C ALA A 154 -10.76 -6.37 -18.03
N GLU A 155 -11.65 -5.53 -18.57
CA GLU A 155 -12.43 -5.84 -19.78
C GLU A 155 -11.52 -6.01 -21.00
N MET A 156 -10.52 -5.14 -21.17
CA MET A 156 -9.55 -5.27 -22.27
C MET A 156 -8.75 -6.58 -22.19
N VAL A 157 -8.32 -6.97 -20.99
CA VAL A 157 -7.62 -8.24 -20.74
C VAL A 157 -8.53 -9.42 -21.08
N LYS A 158 -9.79 -9.38 -20.63
CA LYS A 158 -10.79 -10.42 -20.91
C LYS A 158 -11.07 -10.54 -22.41
N ALA A 159 -11.25 -9.42 -23.12
CA ALA A 159 -11.50 -9.38 -24.56
C ALA A 159 -10.35 -9.99 -25.38
N ARG A 160 -9.11 -9.87 -24.89
CA ARG A 160 -7.91 -10.48 -25.50
C ARG A 160 -7.68 -11.93 -25.06
N GLY A 161 -8.52 -12.48 -24.19
CA GLY A 161 -8.49 -13.89 -23.78
C GLY A 161 -7.33 -14.27 -22.84
N ALA A 162 -6.66 -13.29 -22.21
CA ALA A 162 -5.60 -13.57 -21.25
C ALA A 162 -6.15 -14.00 -19.89
N TYR A 163 -5.39 -14.84 -19.18
CA TYR A 163 -5.75 -15.26 -17.83
C TYR A 163 -5.59 -14.09 -16.86
N SER A 164 -6.57 -13.89 -15.98
CA SER A 164 -6.62 -12.72 -15.09
C SER A 164 -7.08 -13.05 -13.68
N VAL A 165 -6.42 -12.45 -12.69
CA VAL A 165 -6.71 -12.62 -11.27
C VAL A 165 -6.97 -11.25 -10.66
N ALA A 166 -8.17 -11.05 -10.11
CA ALA A 166 -8.50 -9.85 -9.35
C ALA A 166 -8.01 -9.97 -7.90
N PHE A 167 -7.39 -8.91 -7.37
CA PHE A 167 -7.09 -8.73 -5.96
C PHE A 167 -7.95 -7.60 -5.41
N THR A 168 -8.93 -7.93 -4.58
CA THR A 168 -9.90 -6.95 -4.05
C THR A 168 -10.29 -7.27 -2.61
N SER A 169 -10.98 -6.35 -1.93
CA SER A 169 -11.50 -6.58 -0.58
C SER A 169 -13.02 -6.76 -0.56
N ILE A 170 -13.69 -6.61 -1.71
CA ILE A 170 -15.15 -6.67 -1.84
C ILE A 170 -15.55 -7.83 -2.75
N ALA A 171 -16.13 -8.88 -2.15
CA ALA A 171 -16.67 -10.01 -2.88
C ALA A 171 -17.83 -9.57 -3.81
N GLY A 172 -17.91 -10.15 -5.00
CA GLY A 172 -18.96 -9.83 -5.99
C GLY A 172 -18.85 -8.44 -6.63
N SER A 173 -17.78 -7.69 -6.34
CA SER A 173 -17.52 -6.38 -6.94
C SER A 173 -17.28 -6.49 -8.46
N PRO A 174 -17.46 -5.38 -9.21
CA PRO A 174 -17.36 -5.41 -10.68
C PRO A 174 -16.11 -6.08 -11.23
N ILE A 175 -14.94 -5.89 -10.61
CA ILE A 175 -13.68 -6.48 -11.07
C ILE A 175 -13.68 -8.02 -10.98
N THR A 176 -14.37 -8.59 -9.99
CA THR A 176 -14.45 -10.05 -9.79
C THR A 176 -15.23 -10.75 -10.90
N GLN A 177 -16.16 -10.04 -11.55
CA GLN A 177 -16.96 -10.55 -12.66
C GLN A 177 -16.22 -10.44 -14.01
N LYS A 178 -15.22 -9.57 -14.06
CA LYS A 178 -14.42 -9.28 -15.26
C LYS A 178 -13.15 -10.13 -15.33
N CYS A 179 -12.64 -10.62 -14.21
CA CYS A 179 -11.44 -11.45 -14.15
C CYS A 179 -11.77 -12.94 -14.23
N SER A 180 -10.77 -13.76 -14.56
CA SER A 180 -10.91 -15.23 -14.63
C SER A 180 -11.03 -15.85 -13.23
N GLU A 181 -10.30 -15.30 -12.28
CA GLU A 181 -10.28 -15.69 -10.88
C GLU A 181 -10.25 -14.45 -9.98
N SER A 182 -10.54 -14.63 -8.69
CA SER A 182 -10.45 -13.55 -7.70
C SER A 182 -9.89 -14.03 -6.38
N ILE A 183 -9.07 -13.17 -5.77
CA ILE A 183 -8.55 -13.27 -4.41
C ILE A 183 -9.20 -12.12 -3.64
N VAL A 184 -10.15 -12.46 -2.77
CA VAL A 184 -10.86 -11.50 -1.93
C VAL A 184 -10.20 -11.47 -0.56
N CYS A 185 -9.55 -10.35 -0.25
CA CYS A 185 -8.85 -10.10 1.00
C CYS A 185 -9.83 -9.64 2.10
N ALA A 186 -9.41 -9.77 3.36
CA ALA A 186 -10.19 -9.28 4.50
C ALA A 186 -10.08 -7.76 4.66
N GLY A 187 -10.80 -7.21 5.65
CA GLY A 187 -10.74 -5.78 6.03
C GLY A 187 -11.90 -4.93 5.52
N GLY A 188 -12.56 -5.30 4.41
CA GLY A 188 -13.69 -4.53 3.89
C GLY A 188 -13.25 -3.23 3.21
N MET A 189 -13.90 -2.10 3.49
CA MET A 189 -13.49 -0.77 3.00
C MET A 189 -12.81 0.02 4.11
N ASP A 190 -11.77 0.79 3.79
CA ASP A 190 -11.15 1.73 4.73
C ASP A 190 -12.20 2.71 5.29
N THR A 191 -11.98 3.15 6.53
CA THR A 191 -12.91 4.04 7.25
C THR A 191 -12.47 5.50 7.23
N GLY A 192 -11.33 5.78 6.60
CA GLY A 192 -10.87 7.12 6.22
C GLY A 192 -10.57 7.24 4.72
N GLY A 193 -10.06 8.40 4.30
CA GLY A 193 -9.90 8.72 2.89
C GLY A 193 -8.69 8.13 2.19
N SER A 194 -7.81 7.44 2.92
CA SER A 194 -6.61 6.81 2.39
C SER A 194 -6.65 5.31 2.59
N ASP A 195 -6.15 4.58 1.61
CA ASP A 195 -5.94 3.13 1.65
C ASP A 195 -4.89 2.79 2.73
N THR A 196 -5.19 1.79 3.59
CA THR A 196 -4.31 1.28 4.66
C THR A 196 -4.14 -0.25 4.59
N PHE A 197 -4.99 -1.02 5.28
CA PHE A 197 -4.90 -2.49 5.38
C PHE A 197 -5.01 -3.20 4.04
N HIS A 198 -5.65 -2.55 3.07
CA HIS A 198 -5.72 -2.98 1.69
C HIS A 198 -4.34 -3.20 1.06
N TYR A 199 -3.34 -2.38 1.37
CA TYR A 199 -1.95 -2.60 0.96
C TYR A 199 -1.36 -3.86 1.61
N ALA A 200 -1.42 -3.96 2.95
CA ALA A 200 -0.86 -5.08 3.71
C ALA A 200 -1.48 -6.44 3.32
N THR A 201 -2.80 -6.52 3.28
CA THR A 201 -3.55 -7.75 2.97
C THR A 201 -3.27 -8.27 1.56
N ARG A 202 -3.14 -7.39 0.56
CA ARG A 202 -2.86 -7.80 -0.82
C ARG A 202 -1.41 -8.23 -1.01
N ILE A 203 -0.45 -7.61 -0.32
CA ILE A 203 0.92 -8.13 -0.25
C ILE A 203 0.90 -9.53 0.36
N ALA A 204 0.21 -9.73 1.48
CA ALA A 204 0.14 -11.03 2.13
C ALA A 204 -0.47 -12.12 1.24
N ALA A 205 -1.60 -11.83 0.58
CA ALA A 205 -2.24 -12.75 -0.35
C ALA A 205 -1.38 -13.00 -1.61
N GLY A 206 -0.72 -11.96 -2.12
CA GLY A 206 0.19 -12.07 -3.25
C GLY A 206 1.46 -12.87 -2.92
N TYR A 207 2.02 -12.72 -1.72
CA TYR A 207 3.10 -13.58 -1.22
C TYR A 207 2.65 -15.02 -1.03
N LEU A 208 1.46 -15.25 -0.48
CA LEU A 208 0.90 -16.59 -0.35
C LEU A 208 0.77 -17.27 -1.73
N LEU A 209 0.28 -16.55 -2.73
CA LEU A 209 0.21 -17.03 -4.11
C LEU A 209 1.60 -17.29 -4.71
N THR A 210 2.51 -16.31 -4.63
CA THR A 210 3.84 -16.40 -5.26
C THR A 210 4.71 -17.48 -4.63
N PHE A 211 4.68 -17.67 -3.31
CA PHE A 211 5.42 -18.75 -2.66
C PHE A 211 4.86 -20.13 -3.00
N LYS A 212 3.53 -20.29 -3.05
CA LYS A 212 2.91 -21.54 -3.51
C LYS A 212 3.24 -21.85 -4.97
N LEU A 213 3.19 -20.84 -5.83
CA LEU A 213 3.55 -20.98 -7.24
C LEU A 213 5.04 -21.31 -7.42
N GLY A 214 5.92 -20.61 -6.69
CA GLY A 214 7.36 -20.88 -6.68
C GLY A 214 7.69 -22.29 -6.22
N LYS A 215 6.99 -22.82 -5.20
CA LYS A 215 7.13 -24.22 -4.77
C LYS A 215 6.77 -25.22 -5.86
N LEU A 216 5.80 -24.90 -6.73
CA LEU A 216 5.43 -25.76 -7.86
C LEU A 216 6.43 -25.67 -9.02
N LEU A 217 6.91 -24.46 -9.33
CA LEU A 217 7.75 -24.21 -10.50
C LEU A 217 9.24 -24.49 -10.24
N GLN A 218 9.72 -24.19 -9.04
CA GLN A 218 11.14 -24.22 -8.67
C GLN A 218 11.34 -24.74 -7.22
N PRO A 219 10.84 -25.94 -6.86
CA PRO A 219 10.74 -26.43 -5.47
C PRO A 219 12.05 -26.43 -4.65
N LYS A 220 13.22 -26.36 -5.31
CA LYS A 220 14.55 -26.41 -4.67
C LYS A 220 15.27 -25.05 -4.67
N ALA A 221 14.70 -24.01 -5.27
CA ALA A 221 15.36 -22.70 -5.39
C ALA A 221 15.39 -21.93 -4.06
N HIS A 222 14.41 -22.17 -3.19
CA HIS A 222 14.21 -21.47 -1.92
C HIS A 222 13.58 -22.41 -0.89
N ASP A 223 13.71 -22.06 0.40
CA ASP A 223 12.95 -22.69 1.47
C ASP A 223 11.51 -22.12 1.52
N PHE A 224 10.66 -22.59 0.61
CA PHE A 224 9.27 -22.14 0.54
C PHE A 224 8.46 -22.46 1.79
N ASP A 225 8.76 -23.55 2.49
CA ASP A 225 8.06 -23.92 3.70
C ASP A 225 8.44 -22.98 4.85
N GLY A 226 9.71 -22.61 4.96
CA GLY A 226 10.18 -21.55 5.85
C GLY A 226 9.57 -20.19 5.52
N LEU A 227 9.53 -19.78 4.25
CA LEU A 227 8.90 -18.52 3.82
C LEU A 227 7.40 -18.47 4.13
N LEU A 228 6.67 -19.56 3.87
CA LEU A 228 5.24 -19.66 4.20
C LEU A 228 5.01 -19.66 5.72
N ALA A 229 5.90 -20.26 6.51
CA ALA A 229 5.83 -20.21 7.96
C ALA A 229 6.05 -18.78 8.49
N GLN A 230 7.05 -18.06 7.97
CA GLN A 230 7.30 -16.67 8.32
C GLN A 230 6.13 -15.76 7.92
N LEU A 231 5.57 -15.96 6.72
CA LEU A 231 4.39 -15.22 6.25
C LEU A 231 3.19 -15.40 7.19
N ARG A 232 2.93 -16.64 7.64
CA ARG A 232 1.86 -16.94 8.60
C ARG A 232 2.13 -16.41 10.01
N ALA A 233 3.40 -16.22 10.38
CA ALA A 233 3.78 -15.60 11.65
C ALA A 233 3.73 -14.06 11.61
N ALA A 234 3.78 -13.46 10.41
CA ALA A 234 3.86 -12.01 10.24
C ALA A 234 2.75 -11.21 10.96
N PRO A 235 1.46 -11.62 10.96
CA PRO A 235 0.42 -10.92 11.72
C PRO A 235 0.73 -10.79 13.20
N LYS A 236 1.19 -11.89 13.82
CA LYS A 236 1.58 -11.88 15.24
C LYS A 236 2.74 -10.93 15.48
N VAL A 237 3.74 -10.95 14.60
CA VAL A 237 4.90 -10.05 14.69
C VAL A 237 4.48 -8.58 14.58
N MET A 238 3.55 -8.25 13.68
CA MET A 238 3.00 -6.90 13.56
C MET A 238 2.29 -6.48 14.84
N ALA A 239 1.40 -7.33 15.37
CA ALA A 239 0.65 -7.04 16.60
C ALA A 239 1.57 -6.83 17.80
N ASP A 240 2.57 -7.71 17.99
CA ASP A 240 3.52 -7.62 19.10
C ASP A 240 4.43 -6.37 19.00
N SER A 241 4.67 -5.85 17.78
CA SER A 241 5.56 -4.72 17.54
C SER A 241 4.85 -3.36 17.47
N PHE A 242 3.53 -3.36 17.27
CA PHE A 242 2.76 -2.14 16.94
C PHE A 242 2.93 -1.03 17.98
N ASP A 243 2.81 -1.34 19.27
CA ASP A 243 2.94 -0.36 20.35
C ASP A 243 4.31 0.37 20.36
N ALA A 244 5.38 -0.35 19.98
CA ALA A 244 6.71 0.25 19.90
C ALA A 244 6.84 1.17 18.68
N TRP A 245 6.30 0.74 17.54
CA TRP A 245 6.25 1.53 16.31
C TRP A 245 5.40 2.78 16.47
N ASP A 246 4.24 2.66 17.10
CA ASP A 246 3.31 3.74 17.41
C ASP A 246 3.98 4.88 18.19
N LYS A 247 4.60 4.56 19.33
CA LYS A 247 5.33 5.51 20.17
C LYS A 247 6.50 6.16 19.43
N ARG A 248 7.22 5.37 18.62
CA ARG A 248 8.37 5.86 17.85
C ARG A 248 7.92 6.81 16.74
N ALA A 249 6.85 6.47 16.04
CA ALA A 249 6.28 7.30 14.99
C ALA A 249 5.77 8.64 15.53
N TRP A 250 5.11 8.64 16.70
CA TRP A 250 4.74 9.88 17.39
C TRP A 250 5.97 10.76 17.70
N SER A 251 7.04 10.17 18.22
CA SER A 251 8.28 10.90 18.53
C SER A 251 8.94 11.52 17.29
N ILE A 252 8.96 10.77 16.18
CA ILE A 252 9.47 11.25 14.89
C ILE A 252 8.62 12.43 14.40
N ALA A 253 7.30 12.29 14.43
CA ALA A 253 6.37 13.31 13.98
C ALA A 253 6.49 14.62 14.78
N GLN A 254 6.60 14.55 16.11
CA GLN A 254 6.78 15.73 16.95
C GLN A 254 8.03 16.53 16.57
N ARG A 255 9.10 15.87 16.12
CA ARG A 255 10.33 16.57 15.72
C ARG A 255 10.26 17.13 14.30
N PHE A 256 9.55 16.46 13.40
CA PHE A 256 9.71 16.67 11.96
C PHE A 256 8.44 17.13 11.21
N CYS A 257 7.27 17.24 11.86
CA CYS A 257 6.02 17.63 11.19
C CYS A 257 6.04 19.01 10.51
N LYS A 258 6.97 19.89 10.88
CA LYS A 258 7.13 21.24 10.29
C LYS A 258 8.18 21.32 9.18
N LYS A 259 8.75 20.18 8.75
CA LYS A 259 9.70 20.11 7.63
C LYS A 259 8.98 20.34 6.29
N ARG A 260 9.68 20.79 5.25
CA ARG A 260 9.02 21.23 4.01
C ARG A 260 8.59 20.09 3.10
N ALA A 261 9.36 19.00 3.09
CA ALA A 261 9.15 17.86 2.20
C ALA A 261 9.90 16.62 2.69
N MET A 262 9.48 15.46 2.22
CA MET A 262 10.07 14.17 2.57
C MET A 262 10.71 13.55 1.32
N LEU A 263 11.86 12.89 1.49
CA LEU A 263 12.40 11.94 0.54
C LEU A 263 12.23 10.55 1.14
N VAL A 264 11.73 9.59 0.36
CA VAL A 264 11.60 8.19 0.82
C VAL A 264 12.43 7.30 -0.08
N VAL A 265 13.39 6.59 0.50
CA VAL A 265 14.38 5.82 -0.23
C VAL A 265 14.22 4.34 0.11
N GLY A 266 13.95 3.52 -0.91
CA GLY A 266 13.81 2.06 -0.78
C GLY A 266 14.12 1.35 -2.10
N GLY A 267 14.59 0.11 -2.03
CA GLY A 267 15.02 -0.68 -3.19
C GLY A 267 14.41 -2.08 -3.22
N GLY A 268 14.59 -2.80 -4.34
CA GLY A 268 14.08 -4.17 -4.49
C GLY A 268 12.56 -4.24 -4.28
N PRO A 269 12.02 -5.19 -3.50
CA PRO A 269 10.60 -5.22 -3.18
C PRO A 269 10.14 -4.00 -2.35
N ASN A 270 11.05 -3.31 -1.66
CA ASN A 270 10.75 -2.17 -0.79
C ASN A 270 10.68 -0.83 -1.53
N ILE A 271 10.85 -0.79 -2.86
CA ILE A 271 10.49 0.40 -3.63
C ILE A 271 8.97 0.66 -3.55
N GLY A 272 8.15 -0.40 -3.52
CA GLY A 272 6.71 -0.28 -3.33
C GLY A 272 6.38 0.34 -1.96
N SER A 273 7.11 -0.05 -0.92
CA SER A 273 6.98 0.54 0.42
C SER A 273 7.37 2.01 0.45
N ALA A 274 8.38 2.41 -0.33
CA ALA A 274 8.79 3.81 -0.44
C ALA A 274 7.71 4.67 -1.14
N GLU A 275 7.16 4.17 -2.25
CA GLU A 275 6.05 4.79 -2.98
C GLU A 275 4.80 4.93 -2.09
N GLU A 276 4.44 3.87 -1.35
CA GLU A 276 3.31 3.89 -0.43
C GLU A 276 3.51 4.92 0.69
N MET A 277 4.67 4.93 1.35
CA MET A 277 4.96 5.91 2.40
C MET A 277 4.85 7.35 1.89
N ALA A 278 5.41 7.62 0.70
CA ALA A 278 5.37 8.94 0.09
C ALA A 278 3.92 9.33 -0.25
N LEU A 279 3.12 8.41 -0.79
CA LEU A 279 1.71 8.65 -1.03
C LEU A 279 0.96 8.95 0.28
N LYS A 280 1.22 8.22 1.37
CA LYS A 280 0.58 8.50 2.67
C LYS A 280 0.97 9.86 3.24
N PHE A 281 2.19 10.35 3.04
CA PHE A 281 2.53 11.74 3.37
C PHE A 281 1.71 12.75 2.56
N ASN A 282 1.56 12.51 1.25
CA ASN A 282 0.79 13.38 0.37
C ASN A 282 -0.71 13.38 0.75
N GLU A 283 -1.27 12.22 1.07
CA GLU A 283 -2.71 12.06 1.33
C GLU A 283 -3.11 12.40 2.77
N MET A 284 -2.40 11.86 3.77
CA MET A 284 -2.78 11.96 5.19
C MET A 284 -2.22 13.23 5.83
N ALA A 285 -0.96 13.58 5.55
CA ALA A 285 -0.28 14.74 6.13
C ALA A 285 -0.25 15.96 5.21
N SER A 286 -0.70 15.82 3.95
CA SER A 286 -0.59 16.88 2.94
C SER A 286 0.83 17.47 2.79
N MET A 287 1.84 16.63 2.96
CA MET A 287 3.24 17.00 2.88
C MET A 287 3.83 16.41 1.61
N PRO A 288 4.49 17.22 0.76
CA PRO A 288 5.14 16.70 -0.44
C PRO A 288 6.17 15.64 -0.06
N ALA A 289 6.01 14.44 -0.60
CA ALA A 289 6.95 13.36 -0.44
C ALA A 289 7.32 12.74 -1.78
N GLN A 290 8.61 12.48 -1.99
CA GLN A 290 9.11 11.89 -3.22
C GLN A 290 9.77 10.53 -2.94
N PRO A 291 9.26 9.44 -3.52
CA PRO A 291 9.87 8.12 -3.42
C PRO A 291 10.97 7.91 -4.47
N MET A 292 11.97 7.10 -4.15
CA MET A 292 13.04 6.73 -5.06
C MET A 292 13.85 5.51 -4.63
N CYS A 293 14.53 4.89 -5.59
CA CYS A 293 15.63 3.98 -5.29
C CYS A 293 16.86 4.75 -4.79
N PRO A 294 17.77 4.13 -4.02
CA PRO A 294 18.91 4.83 -3.44
C PRO A 294 19.86 5.40 -4.49
N THR A 295 20.01 4.77 -5.66
CA THR A 295 20.84 5.30 -6.74
C THR A 295 20.25 6.56 -7.37
N ARG A 296 18.93 6.70 -7.46
CA ARG A 296 18.30 7.94 -7.95
C ARG A 296 18.52 9.09 -6.95
N HIS A 297 18.58 8.80 -5.66
CA HIS A 297 19.00 9.79 -4.65
C HIS A 297 20.44 10.26 -4.92
N LEU A 298 21.37 9.31 -4.97
CA LEU A 298 22.81 9.58 -5.14
C LEU A 298 23.19 10.21 -6.49
N HIS A 299 22.41 9.99 -7.54
CA HIS A 299 22.68 10.50 -8.89
C HIS A 299 21.88 11.76 -9.26
N GLY A 300 21.28 12.46 -8.29
CA GLY A 300 20.72 13.78 -8.55
C GLY A 300 19.98 14.40 -7.37
N VAL A 301 19.12 13.63 -6.71
CA VAL A 301 18.23 14.19 -5.67
C VAL A 301 18.99 14.60 -4.40
N PHE A 302 20.19 14.04 -4.16
CA PHE A 302 21.01 14.49 -3.03
C PHE A 302 21.35 16.00 -3.11
N GLY A 303 21.42 16.58 -4.31
CA GLY A 303 21.64 18.03 -4.49
C GLY A 303 20.49 18.90 -3.97
N LEU A 304 19.30 18.32 -3.77
CA LEU A 304 18.14 18.98 -3.15
C LEU A 304 18.13 18.82 -1.62
N THR A 305 18.89 17.87 -1.08
CA THR A 305 18.84 17.47 0.33
C THR A 305 19.44 18.55 1.22
N ASP A 306 18.66 19.03 2.19
CA ASP A 306 19.03 20.11 3.13
C ASP A 306 18.36 19.89 4.50
N GLU A 307 18.56 20.80 5.46
CA GLU A 307 18.04 20.68 6.83
C GLU A 307 16.51 20.77 6.92
N THR A 308 15.83 21.20 5.86
CA THR A 308 14.37 21.37 5.79
C THR A 308 13.65 20.16 5.19
N ILE A 309 14.38 19.22 4.60
CA ILE A 309 13.87 17.96 4.05
C ILE A 309 14.23 16.79 4.96
N VAL A 310 13.29 15.88 5.21
CA VAL A 310 13.58 14.63 5.94
C VAL A 310 13.77 13.49 4.96
N THR A 311 14.83 12.70 5.14
CA THR A 311 15.03 11.49 4.36
C THR A 311 14.65 10.26 5.17
N PHE A 312 13.65 9.51 4.71
CA PHE A 312 13.30 8.18 5.21
C PHE A 312 14.05 7.12 4.41
N ILE A 313 14.80 6.25 5.09
CA ILE A 313 15.61 5.19 4.50
C ILE A 313 15.00 3.85 4.91
N ILE A 314 14.38 3.15 3.97
CA ILE A 314 13.84 1.80 4.16
C ILE A 314 14.95 0.82 3.77
N ALA A 315 15.63 0.26 4.76
CA ALA A 315 16.76 -0.65 4.55
C ALA A 315 16.46 -2.05 5.14
N PRO A 316 15.90 -2.96 4.33
CA PRO A 316 15.58 -4.32 4.77
C PRO A 316 16.86 -5.17 4.95
N PRO A 317 16.80 -6.24 5.75
CA PRO A 317 17.94 -7.13 5.98
C PRO A 317 18.36 -7.85 4.70
N GLY A 318 19.66 -8.00 4.48
CA GLY A 318 20.19 -8.78 3.35
C GLY A 318 19.91 -8.18 1.96
N SER A 319 19.47 -6.92 1.89
CA SER A 319 19.15 -6.28 0.62
C SER A 319 20.36 -6.17 -0.30
N PRO A 320 20.22 -6.47 -1.60
CA PRO A 320 21.25 -6.13 -2.58
C PRO A 320 21.56 -4.62 -2.62
N HIS A 321 20.66 -3.78 -2.09
CA HIS A 321 20.80 -2.33 -2.09
C HIS A 321 21.58 -1.75 -0.89
N GLU A 322 22.00 -2.58 0.06
CA GLU A 322 22.56 -2.18 1.37
C GLU A 322 23.64 -1.09 1.24
N LYS A 323 24.64 -1.29 0.37
CA LYS A 323 25.75 -0.35 0.20
C LYS A 323 25.29 1.05 -0.25
N TRP A 324 24.30 1.12 -1.15
CA TRP A 324 23.77 2.41 -1.58
C TRP A 324 22.90 3.07 -0.51
N LEU A 325 22.17 2.28 0.29
CA LEU A 325 21.39 2.81 1.40
C LEU A 325 22.30 3.38 2.51
N GLN A 326 23.43 2.72 2.80
CA GLN A 326 24.48 3.26 3.68
C GLN A 326 25.07 4.57 3.15
N GLN A 327 25.31 4.66 1.84
CA GLN A 327 25.77 5.92 1.21
C GLN A 327 24.72 7.03 1.32
N VAL A 328 23.43 6.73 1.14
CA VAL A 328 22.35 7.71 1.34
C VAL A 328 22.37 8.23 2.78
N ALA A 329 22.50 7.35 3.77
CA ALA A 329 22.61 7.74 5.18
C ALA A 329 23.82 8.67 5.41
N GLN A 330 25.00 8.26 4.93
CA GLN A 330 26.22 9.07 5.02
C GLN A 330 26.04 10.46 4.41
N VAL A 331 25.42 10.55 3.22
CA VAL A 331 25.16 11.82 2.54
C VAL A 331 24.23 12.70 3.38
N THR A 332 23.16 12.15 3.96
CA THR A 332 22.27 12.93 4.84
C THR A 332 23.02 13.48 6.06
N THR A 333 23.90 12.68 6.68
CA THR A 333 24.75 13.12 7.79
C THR A 333 25.70 14.25 7.37
N LEU A 334 26.39 14.10 6.23
CA LEU A 334 27.34 15.11 5.73
C LEU A 334 26.66 16.45 5.40
N LEU A 335 25.44 16.40 4.87
CA LEU A 335 24.62 17.56 4.58
C LEU A 335 23.85 18.10 5.80
N LYS A 336 23.99 17.45 6.96
CA LYS A 336 23.23 17.76 8.19
C LYS A 336 21.71 17.76 7.97
N SER A 337 21.25 16.95 7.02
CA SER A 337 19.84 16.79 6.69
C SER A 337 19.23 15.72 7.62
N PRO A 338 18.04 15.97 8.19
CA PRO A 338 17.42 15.02 9.11
C PRO A 338 17.08 13.71 8.40
N ALA A 339 17.35 12.60 9.07
CA ALA A 339 17.13 11.27 8.51
C ALA A 339 16.47 10.30 9.51
N VAL A 340 15.66 9.39 8.98
CA VAL A 340 15.01 8.31 9.72
C VAL A 340 15.27 7.00 8.98
N ALA A 341 15.79 6.00 9.68
CA ALA A 341 15.97 4.67 9.11
C ALA A 341 14.91 3.69 9.62
N ILE A 342 14.37 2.87 8.72
CA ILE A 342 13.50 1.74 9.04
C ILE A 342 14.29 0.49 8.63
N VAL A 343 14.71 -0.28 9.62
CA VAL A 343 15.75 -1.31 9.49
C VAL A 343 15.41 -2.56 10.30
N ASP A 344 16.11 -3.67 10.07
CA ASP A 344 15.96 -4.84 10.93
C ASP A 344 16.54 -4.63 12.34
N ALA A 345 16.33 -5.59 13.24
CA ALA A 345 16.76 -5.48 14.63
C ALA A 345 18.28 -5.30 14.82
N ASP A 346 19.11 -5.86 13.93
CA ASP A 346 20.57 -5.94 14.11
C ASP A 346 21.36 -5.03 13.16
N GLU A 347 20.68 -4.13 12.43
CA GLU A 347 21.35 -3.16 11.54
C GLU A 347 21.93 -2.00 12.37
N HIS A 348 23.24 -1.84 12.44
CA HIS A 348 23.85 -0.76 13.23
C HIS A 348 24.48 0.33 12.37
N VAL A 349 24.86 0.03 11.12
CA VAL A 349 25.65 0.93 10.29
C VAL A 349 24.83 2.15 9.86
N ILE A 350 23.61 1.95 9.35
CA ILE A 350 22.70 3.04 9.00
C ILE A 350 22.15 3.67 10.27
N ALA A 351 21.78 2.85 11.26
CA ALA A 351 21.21 3.30 12.53
C ALA A 351 22.07 4.34 13.26
N ASP A 352 23.40 4.20 13.25
CA ASP A 352 24.34 5.11 13.91
C ASP A 352 24.52 6.45 13.17
N GLN A 353 23.99 6.58 11.95
CA GLN A 353 24.16 7.76 11.09
C GLN A 353 22.93 8.67 11.00
N VAL A 354 21.78 8.24 11.53
CA VAL A 354 20.47 8.91 11.37
C VAL A 354 19.89 9.41 12.69
N ASP A 355 18.94 10.35 12.64
CA ASP A 355 18.32 10.92 13.86
C ASP A 355 17.37 9.96 14.57
N TYR A 356 16.64 9.15 13.81
CA TYR A 356 15.68 8.18 14.33
C TYR A 356 15.80 6.85 13.60
N VAL A 357 15.47 5.81 14.34
CA VAL A 357 15.48 4.43 13.88
C VAL A 357 14.18 3.76 14.29
N VAL A 358 13.55 3.05 13.36
CA VAL A 358 12.44 2.13 13.61
C VAL A 358 12.90 0.71 13.28
N ARG A 359 12.73 -0.21 14.23
CA ARG A 359 13.19 -1.60 14.12
C ARG A 359 12.04 -2.51 13.71
N VAL A 360 12.22 -3.28 12.63
CA VAL A 360 11.26 -4.27 12.14
C VAL A 360 11.86 -5.67 12.31
N PRO A 361 11.29 -6.55 13.14
CA PRO A 361 11.96 -7.78 13.58
C PRO A 361 11.80 -8.93 12.57
N THR A 362 12.55 -8.88 11.47
CA THR A 362 12.69 -10.00 10.52
C THR A 362 14.09 -10.03 9.92
N LYS A 363 14.46 -11.18 9.35
CA LYS A 363 15.72 -11.39 8.63
C LYS A 363 15.53 -11.63 7.13
N ASP A 364 14.29 -11.61 6.66
CA ASP A 364 13.96 -11.80 5.25
C ASP A 364 13.47 -10.48 4.62
N GLU A 365 14.06 -10.11 3.48
CA GLU A 365 13.78 -8.86 2.75
C GLU A 365 12.32 -8.76 2.26
N TYR A 366 11.71 -9.88 1.88
CA TYR A 366 10.34 -9.91 1.38
C TYR A 366 9.34 -9.89 2.54
N ILE A 367 9.58 -10.66 3.60
CA ILE A 367 8.78 -10.57 4.83
C ILE A 367 8.86 -9.17 5.42
N PHE A 368 10.01 -8.49 5.34
CA PHE A 368 10.17 -7.10 5.75
C PHE A 368 9.21 -6.17 5.01
N ALA A 369 9.06 -6.32 3.69
CA ALA A 369 8.17 -5.47 2.88
C ALA A 369 6.69 -5.58 3.29
N LEU A 370 6.28 -6.69 3.90
CA LEU A 370 4.96 -6.83 4.54
C LEU A 370 4.96 -6.23 5.96
N LEU A 371 5.94 -6.57 6.79
CA LEU A 371 5.98 -6.13 8.20
C LEU A 371 6.15 -4.61 8.37
N VAL A 372 6.74 -3.93 7.38
CA VAL A 372 6.99 -2.49 7.44
C VAL A 372 5.73 -1.65 7.17
N VAL A 373 4.64 -2.26 6.70
CA VAL A 373 3.43 -1.54 6.27
C VAL A 373 2.82 -0.66 7.37
N PRO A 374 2.58 -1.14 8.61
CA PRO A 374 2.05 -0.29 9.66
C PRO A 374 2.96 0.92 9.95
N VAL A 375 4.28 0.73 9.87
CA VAL A 375 5.28 1.79 10.14
C VAL A 375 5.20 2.90 9.10
N ILE A 376 5.17 2.54 7.81
CA ILE A 376 5.16 3.52 6.73
C ILE A 376 3.84 4.30 6.62
N GLN A 377 2.76 3.79 7.20
CA GLN A 377 1.47 4.48 7.26
C GLN A 377 1.30 5.31 8.54
N ILE A 378 1.72 4.77 9.69
CA ILE A 378 1.51 5.44 10.98
C ILE A 378 2.41 6.65 11.18
N ILE A 379 3.58 6.69 10.54
CA ILE A 379 4.46 7.87 10.56
C ILE A 379 3.77 9.07 9.88
N PRO A 380 3.36 9.03 8.59
CA PRO A 380 2.59 10.09 7.96
C PRO A 380 1.33 10.49 8.73
N TYR A 381 0.60 9.50 9.24
CA TYR A 381 -0.55 9.75 10.11
C TYR A 381 -0.19 10.67 11.29
N TYR A 382 0.88 10.35 12.03
CA TYR A 382 1.28 11.15 13.17
C TYR A 382 1.85 12.51 12.79
N PHE A 383 2.39 12.70 11.58
CA PHE A 383 2.76 14.03 11.09
C PHE A 383 1.53 14.95 11.00
N ALA A 384 0.39 14.44 10.50
CA ALA A 384 -0.88 15.17 10.49
C ALA A 384 -1.38 15.50 11.91
N VAL A 385 -1.31 14.52 12.81
CA VAL A 385 -1.73 14.69 14.22
C VAL A 385 -0.84 15.72 14.94
N ALA A 386 0.47 15.67 14.75
CA ALA A 386 1.43 16.58 15.37
C ALA A 386 1.36 17.99 14.78
N ASP A 387 0.97 18.13 13.52
CA ASP A 387 0.70 19.45 12.92
C ASP A 387 -0.49 20.14 13.60
N GLY A 388 -1.53 19.37 13.93
CA GLY A 388 -2.72 19.82 14.67
C GLY A 388 -3.78 20.55 13.83
N THR A 389 -3.48 20.87 12.57
CA THR A 389 -4.44 21.57 11.67
C THR A 389 -4.97 20.68 10.55
N ILE A 390 -4.44 19.45 10.42
CA ILE A 390 -4.78 18.51 9.36
C ILE A 390 -5.64 17.38 9.92
N ASN A 391 -6.75 17.07 9.25
CA ASN A 391 -7.52 15.86 9.50
C ASN A 391 -7.06 14.77 8.49
N PRO A 392 -6.36 13.72 8.95
CA PRO A 392 -5.83 12.68 8.07
C PRO A 392 -6.92 11.85 7.39
N ASP A 393 -8.12 11.72 7.97
CA ASP A 393 -9.21 10.93 7.38
C ASP A 393 -9.81 11.57 6.12
N CYS A 394 -9.52 12.86 5.88
CA CYS A 394 -10.33 13.66 4.96
C CYS A 394 -9.67 13.92 3.61
N GLN A 395 -8.35 13.72 3.43
CA GLN A 395 -7.62 14.21 2.25
C GLN A 395 -8.00 15.66 1.88
N ARG A 396 -8.09 16.53 2.89
CA ARG A 396 -8.55 17.92 2.81
C ARG A 396 -10.00 18.15 2.33
N SER A 397 -10.80 17.11 2.10
CA SER A 397 -12.23 17.26 1.73
C SER A 397 -13.10 17.89 2.83
N ASN A 398 -12.55 18.11 4.02
CA ASN A 398 -13.13 18.96 5.06
C ASN A 398 -12.96 20.47 4.79
N ILE A 399 -12.29 20.85 3.70
CA ILE A 399 -12.12 22.24 3.25
C ILE A 399 -13.00 22.44 2.00
N PRO A 400 -13.92 23.43 1.98
CA PRO A 400 -14.91 23.58 0.91
C PRO A 400 -14.35 23.58 -0.52
N LYS A 401 -13.26 24.29 -0.79
CA LYS A 401 -12.63 24.31 -2.12
C LYS A 401 -12.13 22.93 -2.57
N HIS A 402 -11.63 22.12 -1.65
CA HIS A 402 -11.19 20.76 -1.94
C HIS A 402 -12.40 19.84 -2.11
N ALA A 403 -13.43 19.97 -1.27
CA ALA A 403 -14.69 19.24 -1.44
C ALA A 403 -15.32 19.45 -2.83
N ARG A 404 -15.30 20.69 -3.36
CA ARG A 404 -15.76 20.98 -4.74
C ARG A 404 -14.94 20.24 -5.78
N ALA A 405 -13.61 20.21 -5.62
CA ALA A 405 -12.72 19.49 -6.52
C ALA A 405 -13.01 17.97 -6.48
N TRP A 406 -13.16 17.39 -5.28
CA TRP A 406 -13.58 16.00 -5.09
C TRP A 406 -14.88 15.68 -5.83
N GLY A 407 -15.89 16.53 -5.67
CA GLY A 407 -17.18 16.36 -6.35
C GLY A 407 -17.12 16.44 -7.88
N ALA A 408 -16.20 17.25 -8.41
CA ALA A 408 -16.02 17.41 -9.85
C ALA A 408 -15.29 16.21 -10.49
N ILE A 409 -14.32 15.63 -9.79
CA ILE A 409 -13.47 14.55 -10.32
C ILE A 409 -13.98 13.14 -9.97
N PHE A 410 -14.72 12.99 -8.86
CA PHE A 410 -15.28 11.71 -8.40
C PHE A 410 -16.79 11.83 -8.24
N PRO A 411 -17.57 11.77 -9.34
CA PRO A 411 -19.03 11.76 -9.26
C PRO A 411 -19.53 10.61 -8.38
N PRO A 412 -20.66 10.77 -7.66
CA PRO A 412 -21.19 9.74 -6.78
C PRO A 412 -21.32 8.37 -7.45
N GLY A 413 -20.66 7.35 -6.88
CA GLY A 413 -20.67 5.97 -7.40
C GLY A 413 -19.54 5.62 -8.37
N SER A 414 -18.63 6.56 -8.67
CA SER A 414 -17.49 6.33 -9.58
C SER A 414 -16.21 5.84 -8.91
N HIS A 415 -16.07 6.02 -7.58
CA HIS A 415 -14.84 5.67 -6.85
C HIS A 415 -15.11 5.21 -5.42
#